data_AF-A0A3R6XBP2-F1
#
_entry.id   AF-A0A3R6XBP2-F1
#
_cell.length_a   1.000
_cell.length_b   1.000
_cell.length_c   1.000
_cell.angle_alpha   90.00
_cell.angle_beta   90.00
_cell.angle_gamma   90.00
#
_symmetry.space_group_name_H-M   'P 1'
#
loop_
_entity.id
_entity.type
_entity.pdbx_description
1 polymer ?
#
loop_
_entity_poly.entity_id
_entity_poly.type
_entity_poly.pdbx_seq_one_letter_code
_entity_poly.pdbx_strand_id
1 'polypeptide(L)'
;MAIEVLHLPVSSELVVSSASHVPSSGLVGHCVHIGEPGNLKPRPELHLPGSSAPCGCYNTTIVDSFVLDDALVQDTFLLHRTYVSHGAVVVGCGTITCSGTDVTNGNGTVLKVGVEIGGREIAMFADMPFHLAAVVGETRGNVSELKAYEDLVRTYTKKVQCDGFNVIAHQAKVSSGMT
;
A
#
# COMPACT_ATOMS: atom_id res chain seq x y z
N MET A 1 15.09 -5.50 12.50
CA MET A 1 14.24 -5.01 11.41
C MET A 1 13.99 -6.19 10.48
N ALA A 2 12.89 -6.92 10.68
CA ALA A 2 12.57 -8.08 9.87
C ALA A 2 12.02 -7.56 8.53
N ILE A 3 12.73 -7.84 7.44
CA ILE A 3 12.27 -7.56 6.08
C ILE A 3 11.41 -8.77 5.71
N GLU A 4 10.09 -8.62 5.78
CA GLU A 4 9.16 -9.62 5.27
C GLU A 4 9.09 -9.44 3.75
N VAL A 5 9.86 -10.24 3.01
CA VAL A 5 9.83 -10.25 1.55
C VAL A 5 8.56 -10.99 1.11
N LEU A 6 7.56 -10.22 0.66
CA LEU A 6 6.33 -10.75 0.09
C LEU A 6 6.64 -11.45 -1.25
N HIS A 7 6.80 -12.77 -1.21
CA HIS A 7 6.87 -13.61 -2.41
C HIS A 7 5.45 -13.83 -2.95
N LEU A 8 5.07 -13.11 -4.00
CA LEU A 8 3.80 -13.31 -4.69
C LEU A 8 3.92 -14.53 -5.64
N PRO A 9 3.04 -15.54 -5.54
CA PRO A 9 3.10 -16.72 -6.40
C PRO A 9 2.66 -16.38 -7.83
N VAL A 10 3.49 -16.74 -8.81
CA VAL A 10 3.19 -16.60 -10.24
C VAL A 10 2.78 -17.97 -10.77
N SER A 11 1.49 -18.21 -10.96
CA SER A 11 0.99 -19.34 -11.75
C SER A 11 -0.26 -18.93 -12.53
N SER A 12 -0.28 -19.30 -13.80
CA SER A 12 -1.30 -18.99 -14.79
C SER A 12 -2.59 -19.76 -14.51
N GLU A 13 -3.70 -19.01 -14.45
CA GLU A 13 -5.06 -19.37 -14.02
C GLU A 13 -5.22 -19.58 -12.50
N LEU A 14 -5.71 -18.56 -11.79
CA LEU A 14 -6.46 -18.79 -10.55
C LEU A 14 -7.35 -17.60 -10.12
N VAL A 15 -8.66 -17.81 -10.10
CA VAL A 15 -9.63 -17.07 -9.26
C VAL A 15 -10.04 -18.04 -8.16
N VAL A 16 -9.79 -17.77 -6.88
CA VAL A 16 -10.40 -18.57 -5.79
C VAL A 16 -10.93 -17.66 -4.70
N SER A 17 -12.26 -17.61 -4.64
CA SER A 17 -13.03 -17.34 -3.43
C SER A 17 -13.21 -18.65 -2.69
N SER A 18 -12.76 -18.72 -1.44
CA SER A 18 -13.22 -19.75 -0.51
C SER A 18 -14.00 -19.06 0.61
N ALA A 19 -15.28 -18.79 0.34
CA ALA A 19 -16.31 -18.24 1.25
C ALA A 19 -16.33 -16.71 1.49
N SER A 20 -15.97 -15.90 0.48
CA SER A 20 -15.96 -14.44 0.63
C SER A 20 -17.11 -13.68 -0.06
N HIS A 21 -17.53 -12.58 0.57
CA HIS A 21 -18.64 -11.73 0.12
C HIS A 21 -18.12 -10.64 -0.82
N VAL A 22 -18.43 -10.79 -2.12
CA VAL A 22 -18.00 -9.87 -3.19
C VAL A 22 -19.24 -9.28 -3.90
N PRO A 23 -20.22 -8.69 -3.18
CA PRO A 23 -21.47 -8.24 -3.79
C PRO A 23 -21.24 -7.03 -4.68
N SER A 24 -21.86 -7.04 -5.86
CA SER A 24 -21.83 -5.92 -6.81
C SER A 24 -20.42 -5.48 -7.23
N SER A 25 -19.40 -6.32 -7.01
CA SER A 25 -18.01 -6.05 -7.36
C SER A 25 -17.62 -6.89 -8.59
N GLY A 26 -16.85 -6.29 -9.48
CA GLY A 26 -16.29 -6.98 -10.66
C GLY A 26 -14.86 -7.42 -10.39
N LEU A 27 -14.52 -8.67 -10.73
CA LEU A 27 -13.14 -9.17 -10.72
C LEU A 27 -12.69 -9.36 -12.17
N VAL A 28 -11.56 -8.76 -12.56
CA VAL A 28 -10.99 -8.86 -13.91
C VAL A 28 -9.50 -9.19 -13.82
N GLY A 29 -9.02 -10.12 -14.66
CA GLY A 29 -7.61 -10.53 -14.62
C GLY A 29 -7.25 -11.36 -13.39
N HIS A 30 -6.00 -11.27 -12.94
CA HIS A 30 -5.46 -12.05 -11.83
C HIS A 30 -5.87 -11.46 -10.47
N CYS A 31 -7.04 -11.87 -9.97
CA CYS A 31 -7.54 -11.42 -8.67
C CYS A 31 -7.52 -12.55 -7.64
N VAL A 32 -6.90 -12.30 -6.48
CA VAL A 32 -6.91 -13.23 -5.35
C VAL A 32 -7.58 -12.56 -4.16
N HIS A 33 -8.60 -13.22 -3.61
CA HIS A 33 -9.22 -12.84 -2.36
C HIS A 33 -9.16 -14.01 -1.39
N ILE A 34 -8.31 -13.89 -0.37
CA ILE A 34 -8.19 -14.92 0.67
C ILE A 34 -9.25 -14.62 1.73
N GLY A 35 -10.07 -15.63 2.01
CA GLY A 35 -11.07 -15.63 3.06
C GLY A 35 -11.04 -16.98 3.78
N GLU A 36 -11.21 -17.01 5.11
CA GLU A 36 -11.38 -18.27 5.84
C GLU A 36 -12.60 -19.06 5.26
N PRO A 37 -12.42 -20.32 4.82
CA PRO A 37 -13.53 -21.14 4.36
C PRO A 37 -14.40 -21.57 5.54
N GLY A 38 -15.64 -21.06 5.60
CA GLY A 38 -16.68 -21.69 6.44
C GLY A 38 -17.34 -20.76 7.46
N ASN A 39 -18.66 -20.87 7.48
CA ASN A 39 -19.64 -20.08 8.19
C ASN A 39 -19.71 -20.36 9.71
N LEU A 40 -18.75 -19.88 10.53
CA LEU A 40 -18.86 -20.00 12.00
C LEU A 40 -18.35 -18.80 12.85
N LYS A 41 -17.74 -17.76 12.28
CA LYS A 41 -17.38 -16.54 13.04
C LYS A 41 -18.02 -15.29 12.45
N PRO A 42 -18.48 -14.35 13.29
CA PRO A 42 -18.88 -13.03 12.81
C PRO A 42 -17.67 -12.38 12.12
N ARG A 43 -17.89 -11.86 10.92
CA ARG A 43 -16.86 -11.12 10.16
C ARG A 43 -16.35 -9.96 11.03
N PRO A 44 -15.04 -9.71 11.07
CA PRO A 44 -14.54 -8.54 11.77
C PRO A 44 -15.15 -7.29 11.14
N GLU A 45 -15.69 -6.43 12.00
CA GLU A 45 -16.09 -5.09 11.62
C GLU A 45 -14.85 -4.19 11.62
N LEU A 46 -14.58 -3.59 10.47
CA LEU A 46 -13.53 -2.59 10.34
C LEU A 46 -14.13 -1.22 10.59
N HIS A 47 -13.48 -0.50 11.52
CA HIS A 47 -13.91 0.83 11.92
C HIS A 47 -13.43 1.87 10.89
N LEU A 48 -14.40 2.56 10.30
CA LEU A 48 -14.22 3.72 9.45
C LEU A 48 -14.42 5.00 10.27
N PRO A 49 -14.00 6.17 9.76
CA PRO A 49 -14.40 7.44 10.37
C PRO A 49 -15.94 7.59 10.34
N GLY A 50 -16.59 7.39 11.48
CA GLY A 50 -18.04 7.58 11.64
C GLY A 50 -18.93 6.38 11.27
N SER A 51 -18.37 5.23 10.90
CA SER A 51 -19.13 4.00 10.61
C SER A 51 -18.30 2.74 10.86
N SER A 52 -18.94 1.57 10.80
CA SER A 52 -18.27 0.27 10.71
C SER A 52 -18.86 -0.51 9.53
N ALA A 53 -18.04 -1.36 8.94
CA ALA A 53 -18.46 -2.27 7.89
C ALA A 53 -17.74 -3.62 8.04
N PRO A 54 -18.42 -4.73 7.72
CA PRO A 54 -17.77 -6.04 7.72
C PRO A 54 -16.68 -6.10 6.64
N CYS A 55 -15.61 -6.85 6.88
CA CYS A 55 -14.60 -7.14 5.85
C CYS A 55 -15.23 -7.71 4.55
N GLY A 56 -14.53 -7.53 3.43
CA GLY A 56 -14.94 -7.98 2.10
C GLY A 56 -14.82 -6.91 1.01
N CYS A 57 -15.29 -7.25 -0.19
CA CYS A 57 -15.16 -6.42 -1.40
C CYS A 57 -16.53 -5.99 -1.91
N TYR A 58 -16.90 -4.72 -1.76
CA TYR A 58 -18.25 -4.21 -2.03
C TYR A 58 -18.21 -3.13 -3.12
N ASN A 59 -19.08 -3.27 -4.13
CA ASN A 59 -19.25 -2.24 -5.17
C ASN A 59 -17.92 -1.68 -5.72
N THR A 60 -16.99 -2.57 -6.08
CA THR A 60 -15.65 -2.20 -6.55
C THR A 60 -15.24 -3.01 -7.77
N THR A 61 -14.55 -2.38 -8.73
CA THR A 61 -13.88 -3.11 -9.82
C THR A 61 -12.44 -3.43 -9.41
N ILE A 62 -12.10 -4.71 -9.30
CA ILE A 62 -10.77 -5.19 -8.92
C ILE A 62 -10.12 -5.81 -10.14
N VAL A 63 -8.90 -5.35 -10.45
CA VAL A 63 -8.13 -5.79 -11.62
C VAL A 63 -6.71 -6.15 -11.22
N ASP A 64 -6.25 -7.36 -11.55
CA ASP A 64 -4.86 -7.81 -11.29
C ASP A 64 -4.37 -7.48 -9.87
N SER A 65 -5.17 -7.78 -8.84
CA SER A 65 -4.94 -7.31 -7.46
C SER A 65 -5.12 -8.43 -6.42
N PHE A 66 -4.49 -8.26 -5.26
CA PHE A 66 -4.56 -9.18 -4.13
C PHE A 66 -5.26 -8.47 -2.97
N VAL A 67 -6.29 -9.09 -2.41
CA VAL A 67 -6.98 -8.62 -1.19
C VAL A 67 -6.95 -9.75 -0.17
N LEU A 68 -6.33 -9.53 0.99
CA LEU A 68 -6.14 -10.56 2.00
C LEU A 68 -7.24 -10.58 3.07
N ASP A 69 -7.18 -11.56 3.99
CA ASP A 69 -8.23 -11.77 5.00
C ASP A 69 -8.45 -10.50 5.85
N ASP A 70 -9.68 -10.31 6.28
CA ASP A 70 -10.09 -9.18 7.12
C ASP A 70 -9.87 -7.79 6.50
N ALA A 71 -9.54 -7.69 5.21
CA ALA A 71 -9.51 -6.42 4.50
C ALA A 71 -10.92 -5.97 4.09
N LEU A 72 -11.12 -4.66 3.99
CA LEU A 72 -12.32 -4.04 3.43
C LEU A 72 -11.94 -3.23 2.20
N VAL A 73 -12.54 -3.55 1.06
CA VAL A 73 -12.49 -2.71 -0.15
C VAL A 73 -13.93 -2.38 -0.53
N GLN A 74 -14.33 -1.12 -0.45
CA GLN A 74 -15.71 -0.73 -0.68
C GLN A 74 -15.82 0.57 -1.48
N ASP A 75 -16.84 0.65 -2.34
CA ASP A 75 -17.20 1.86 -3.09
C ASP A 75 -16.00 2.50 -3.79
N THR A 76 -15.10 1.64 -4.31
CA THR A 76 -13.90 2.07 -5.01
C THR A 76 -14.10 1.82 -6.50
N PHE A 77 -14.05 2.86 -7.34
CA PHE A 77 -14.39 2.67 -8.76
C PHE A 77 -13.45 1.68 -9.46
N LEU A 78 -12.13 1.80 -9.23
CA LEU A 78 -11.13 0.87 -9.76
C LEU A 78 -9.97 0.65 -8.77
N LEU A 79 -9.72 -0.62 -8.42
CA LEU A 79 -8.54 -1.10 -7.72
C LEU A 79 -7.71 -1.96 -8.68
N HIS A 80 -6.55 -1.46 -9.12
CA HIS A 80 -5.75 -2.12 -10.15
C HIS A 80 -4.29 -2.28 -9.72
N ARG A 81 -3.74 -3.48 -9.90
CA ARG A 81 -2.36 -3.82 -9.51
C ARG A 81 -2.03 -3.36 -8.10
N THR A 82 -2.88 -3.77 -7.16
CA THR A 82 -2.77 -3.38 -5.76
C THR A 82 -2.82 -4.60 -4.85
N TYR A 83 -1.92 -4.64 -3.89
CA TYR A 83 -1.91 -5.59 -2.79
C TYR A 83 -2.52 -4.91 -1.55
N VAL A 84 -3.64 -5.42 -1.06
CA VAL A 84 -4.34 -4.95 0.14
C VAL A 84 -4.14 -5.99 1.24
N SER A 85 -3.36 -5.62 2.25
CA SER A 85 -2.97 -6.50 3.35
C SER A 85 -4.11 -6.73 4.35
N HIS A 86 -3.91 -7.67 5.27
CA HIS A 86 -4.88 -8.02 6.30
C HIS A 86 -5.34 -6.82 7.11
N GLY A 87 -6.63 -6.72 7.40
CA GLY A 87 -7.18 -5.65 8.23
C GLY A 87 -7.13 -4.25 7.60
N ALA A 88 -6.65 -4.12 6.35
CA ALA A 88 -6.58 -2.85 5.65
C ALA A 88 -7.95 -2.42 5.12
N VAL A 89 -8.13 -1.13 4.94
CA VAL A 89 -9.40 -0.52 4.55
C VAL A 89 -9.18 0.42 3.37
N VAL A 90 -9.92 0.21 2.28
CA VAL A 90 -9.95 1.05 1.08
C VAL A 90 -11.40 1.39 0.79
N VAL A 91 -11.83 2.63 1.07
CA VAL A 91 -13.24 3.00 0.97
C VAL A 91 -13.45 4.31 0.23
N GLY A 92 -14.41 4.31 -0.70
CA GLY A 92 -14.87 5.52 -1.37
C GLY A 92 -13.85 6.13 -2.33
N CYS A 93 -12.84 5.36 -2.75
CA CYS A 93 -11.79 5.84 -3.63
C CYS A 93 -12.25 5.88 -5.10
N GLY A 94 -11.86 6.89 -5.87
CA GLY A 94 -12.07 6.84 -7.32
C GLY A 94 -11.25 5.70 -7.94
N THR A 95 -9.96 5.95 -8.11
CA THR A 95 -9.08 4.98 -8.76
C THR A 95 -7.79 4.85 -7.97
N ILE A 96 -7.44 3.62 -7.63
CA ILE A 96 -6.12 3.24 -7.11
C ILE A 96 -5.49 2.34 -8.16
N THR A 97 -4.50 2.88 -8.87
CA THR A 97 -3.80 2.19 -9.96
C THR A 97 -2.31 2.27 -9.76
N CYS A 98 -1.63 1.23 -10.23
CA CYS A 98 -0.20 1.23 -10.42
C CYS A 98 0.10 1.06 -11.91
N SER A 99 0.99 1.85 -12.50
CA SER A 99 1.46 1.68 -13.87
C SER A 99 2.98 1.85 -13.92
N GLY A 100 3.70 0.74 -13.77
CA GLY A 100 5.16 0.67 -13.81
C GLY A 100 5.60 -0.73 -13.42
N THR A 101 6.83 -1.11 -13.77
CA THR A 101 7.45 -2.37 -13.33
C THR A 101 8.32 -2.18 -12.09
N ASP A 102 8.76 -0.94 -11.82
CA ASP A 102 9.71 -0.61 -10.77
C ASP A 102 9.06 0.25 -9.68
N VAL A 103 8.09 -0.32 -8.96
CA VAL A 103 7.24 0.43 -8.03
C VAL A 103 7.92 0.52 -6.68
N THR A 104 8.18 1.74 -6.21
CA THR A 104 8.81 1.96 -4.91
C THR A 104 7.83 2.40 -3.83
N ASN A 105 6.56 2.63 -4.16
CA ASN A 105 5.53 3.14 -3.24
C ASN A 105 6.00 4.42 -2.49
N GLY A 106 6.72 5.30 -3.19
CA GLY A 106 7.27 6.55 -2.64
C GLY A 106 8.65 6.41 -1.97
N ASN A 107 9.17 5.19 -1.77
CA ASN A 107 10.52 5.01 -1.24
C ASN A 107 11.57 5.55 -2.22
N GLY A 108 12.55 6.27 -1.70
CA GLY A 108 13.58 6.96 -2.46
C GLY A 108 13.12 8.28 -3.10
N THR A 109 11.86 8.67 -2.96
CA THR A 109 11.39 9.97 -3.45
C THR A 109 12.09 11.10 -2.68
N VAL A 110 12.66 12.05 -3.41
CA VAL A 110 13.33 13.20 -2.81
C VAL A 110 12.32 14.26 -2.46
N LEU A 111 12.16 14.54 -1.17
CA LEU A 111 11.43 15.71 -0.68
C LEU A 111 12.31 16.94 -0.80
N LYS A 112 11.74 17.98 -1.41
CA LYS A 112 12.33 19.32 -1.43
C LYS A 112 11.74 20.13 -0.28
N VAL A 113 12.56 20.41 0.74
CA VAL A 113 12.14 21.12 1.96
C VAL A 113 12.84 22.47 2.04
N GLY A 114 12.08 23.54 2.34
CA GLY A 114 12.63 24.88 2.50
C GLY A 114 13.31 25.41 1.25
N VAL A 115 12.66 25.28 0.09
CA VAL A 115 13.17 25.74 -1.21
C VAL A 115 13.47 27.25 -1.21
N GLU A 116 12.82 28.00 -0.33
CA GLU A 116 12.93 29.43 -0.09
C GLU A 116 14.21 29.81 0.68
N ILE A 117 14.80 28.87 1.42
CA ILE A 117 16.03 29.06 2.21
C ILE A 117 17.20 28.26 1.63
N GLY A 118 17.18 28.08 0.31
CA GLY A 118 18.21 27.41 -0.48
C GLY A 118 17.99 25.91 -0.67
N GLY A 119 16.82 25.37 -0.28
CA GLY A 119 16.45 23.98 -0.52
C GLY A 119 17.20 22.97 0.35
N ARG A 120 16.50 21.86 0.62
CA ARG A 120 17.03 20.65 1.25
C ARG A 120 16.42 19.48 0.51
N GLU A 121 17.27 18.54 0.13
CA GLU A 121 16.86 17.31 -0.54
C GLU A 121 16.95 16.18 0.47
N ILE A 122 15.81 15.54 0.76
CA ILE A 122 15.73 14.46 1.73
C ILE A 122 15.10 13.27 1.02
N ALA A 123 15.88 12.21 0.79
CA ALA A 123 15.40 10.98 0.17
C ALA A 123 14.57 10.17 1.18
N MET A 124 13.25 10.15 1.01
CA MET A 124 12.35 9.50 1.96
C MET A 124 12.45 7.97 1.88
N PHE A 125 12.11 7.31 2.97
CA PHE A 125 11.85 5.87 3.01
C PHE A 125 10.73 5.59 4.02
N ALA A 126 10.14 4.40 3.96
CA ALA A 126 9.01 4.01 4.81
C ALA A 126 9.39 4.10 6.29
N ASP A 127 8.46 4.61 7.10
CA ASP A 127 8.63 4.81 8.54
C ASP A 127 9.83 5.69 8.93
N MET A 128 10.27 6.59 8.04
CA MET A 128 11.36 7.53 8.32
C MET A 128 11.02 8.40 9.55
N PRO A 129 11.84 8.34 10.63
CA PRO A 129 11.59 9.16 11.80
C PRO A 129 11.76 10.66 11.48
N PHE A 130 10.85 11.49 11.98
CA PHE A 130 10.91 12.94 11.76
C PHE A 130 12.24 13.55 12.22
N HIS A 131 12.77 13.11 13.36
CA HIS A 131 14.08 13.58 13.85
C HIS A 131 15.21 13.25 12.88
N LEU A 132 15.19 12.08 12.23
CA LEU A 132 16.19 11.74 11.22
C LEU A 132 16.08 12.68 10.01
N ALA A 133 14.86 13.00 9.58
CA ALA A 133 14.64 13.95 8.48
C ALA A 133 15.16 15.35 8.84
N ALA A 134 14.95 15.79 10.08
CA ALA A 134 15.49 17.05 10.58
C ALA A 134 17.04 17.06 10.55
N VAL A 135 17.68 16.02 11.08
CA VAL A 135 19.15 15.89 11.06
C VAL A 135 19.69 15.94 9.63
N VAL A 136 19.14 15.14 8.71
CA VAL A 136 19.57 15.16 7.30
C VAL A 136 19.36 16.54 6.68
N GLY A 137 18.24 17.20 6.98
CA GLY A 137 17.94 18.54 6.47
C GLY A 137 18.85 19.66 7.02
N GLU A 138 19.44 19.46 8.20
CA GLU A 138 20.35 20.42 8.84
C GLU A 138 21.82 20.20 8.46
N THR A 139 22.23 18.95 8.22
CA THR A 139 23.62 18.56 7.93
C THR A 139 24.03 18.86 6.49
N ARG A 140 24.17 20.14 6.14
CA ARG A 140 24.53 20.60 4.77
C ARG A 140 26.00 20.43 4.43
N GLY A 141 26.89 20.62 5.40
CA GLY A 141 28.33 20.72 5.16
C GLY A 141 29.05 19.36 5.10
N ASN A 142 28.40 18.28 5.53
CA ASN A 142 29.02 16.97 5.63
C ASN A 142 28.63 16.10 4.43
N VAL A 143 29.30 16.34 3.30
CA VAL A 143 29.07 15.64 2.03
C VAL A 143 29.20 14.12 2.18
N SER A 144 30.12 13.65 3.01
CA SER A 144 30.31 12.21 3.25
C SER A 144 29.12 11.57 3.96
N GLU A 145 28.53 12.23 4.95
CA GLU A 145 27.35 11.71 5.66
C GLU A 145 26.10 11.73 4.79
N LEU A 146 25.90 12.81 4.02
CA LEU A 146 24.79 12.91 3.07
C LEU A 146 24.86 11.80 2.02
N LYS A 147 26.06 11.56 1.46
CA LYS A 147 26.27 10.47 0.50
C LYS A 147 26.00 9.10 1.12
N ALA A 148 26.50 8.86 2.33
CA ALA A 148 26.25 7.60 3.04
C ALA A 148 24.76 7.38 3.30
N TYR A 149 24.03 8.43 3.68
CA TYR A 149 22.59 8.40 3.83
C TYR A 149 21.87 8.08 2.52
N GLU A 150 22.20 8.78 1.43
CA GLU A 150 21.60 8.54 0.11
C GLU A 150 21.84 7.11 -0.38
N ASP A 151 23.05 6.58 -0.17
CA ASP A 151 23.38 5.20 -0.54
C ASP A 151 22.56 4.18 0.28
N LEU A 152 22.37 4.41 1.58
CA LEU A 152 21.51 3.57 2.42
C LEU A 152 20.06 3.60 1.97
N VAL A 153 19.50 4.78 1.69
CA VAL A 153 18.13 4.92 1.18
C VAL A 153 18.01 4.21 -0.17
N ARG A 154 18.96 4.40 -1.08
CA ARG A 154 18.98 3.73 -2.39
C ARG A 154 19.01 2.21 -2.26
N THR A 155 19.85 1.68 -1.36
CA THR A 155 19.90 0.24 -1.08
C THR A 155 18.57 -0.26 -0.52
N TYR A 156 17.95 0.48 0.39
CA TYR A 156 16.64 0.14 0.93
C TYR A 156 15.56 0.15 -0.16
N THR A 157 15.45 1.23 -0.95
CA THR A 157 14.48 1.37 -2.04
C THR A 157 14.57 0.22 -3.02
N LYS A 158 15.78 -0.20 -3.42
CA LYS A 158 15.97 -1.36 -4.30
C LYS A 158 15.48 -2.67 -3.69
N LYS A 159 15.61 -2.84 -2.37
CA LYS A 159 15.17 -4.06 -1.67
C LYS A 159 13.65 -4.14 -1.50
N VAL A 160 12.98 -3.00 -1.41
CA VAL A 160 11.53 -2.91 -1.19
C VAL A 160 10.76 -2.58 -2.46
N GLN A 161 11.44 -2.50 -3.59
CA GLN A 161 10.81 -2.33 -4.90
C GLN A 161 9.91 -3.54 -5.19
N CYS A 162 8.69 -3.26 -5.64
CA CYS A 162 7.72 -4.27 -6.03
C CYS A 162 7.57 -4.30 -7.56
N ASP A 163 7.40 -5.51 -8.10
CA ASP A 163 7.16 -5.74 -9.53
C ASP A 163 5.74 -5.36 -9.91
N GLY A 164 5.49 -4.05 -9.98
CA GLY A 164 4.26 -3.50 -10.55
C GLY A 164 3.04 -3.42 -9.64
N PHE A 165 3.19 -3.57 -8.32
CA PHE A 165 2.08 -3.48 -7.36
C PHE A 165 2.17 -2.27 -6.43
N ASN A 166 1.02 -1.60 -6.23
CA ASN A 166 0.79 -0.76 -5.06
C ASN A 166 0.65 -1.64 -3.81
N VAL A 167 1.06 -1.13 -2.64
CA VAL A 167 0.90 -1.83 -1.36
C VAL A 167 0.09 -0.99 -0.38
N ILE A 168 -1.06 -1.51 0.04
CA ILE A 168 -1.84 -1.00 1.16
C ILE A 168 -1.55 -1.91 2.37
N ALA A 169 -0.76 -1.39 3.31
CA ALA A 169 -0.18 -2.14 4.42
C ALA A 169 -1.23 -2.55 5.48
N HIS A 170 -0.81 -3.43 6.41
CA HIS A 170 -1.66 -3.93 7.50
C HIS A 170 -2.33 -2.78 8.27
N GLN A 171 -3.65 -2.86 8.45
CA GLN A 171 -4.47 -1.85 9.13
C GLN A 171 -4.42 -0.42 8.53
N ALA A 172 -3.82 -0.23 7.36
CA ALA A 172 -3.86 1.05 6.68
C ALA A 172 -5.30 1.39 6.28
N LYS A 173 -5.68 2.66 6.42
CA LYS A 173 -7.01 3.15 6.03
C LYS A 173 -6.86 4.20 4.95
N VAL A 174 -7.33 3.90 3.76
CA VAL A 174 -7.32 4.76 2.59
C VAL A 174 -8.77 5.12 2.27
N SER A 175 -9.05 6.42 2.26
CA SER A 175 -10.33 6.95 1.84
C SER A 175 -10.10 8.30 1.18
N SER A 176 -10.68 8.54 0.01
CA SER A 176 -10.83 9.94 -0.43
C SER A 176 -11.94 10.55 0.43
N GLY A 177 -11.58 11.54 1.24
CA GLY A 177 -12.58 12.26 2.02
C GLY A 177 -13.68 12.79 1.10
N MET A 178 -14.91 12.35 1.30
CA MET A 178 -16.08 13.12 0.90
C MET A 178 -16.11 14.33 1.83
N THR A 179 -15.52 15.44 1.40
CA THR A 179 -16.00 16.77 1.80
C THR A 179 -17.26 17.10 1.03
#